data_AF-A0A7Y2BVU5-F1
#
_entry.id   AF-A0A7Y2BVU5-F1
#
_cell.length_a   1.000
_cell.length_b   1.000
_cell.length_c   1.000
_cell.angle_alpha   90.00
_cell.angle_beta   90.00
_cell.angle_gamma   90.00
#
_symmetry.space_group_name_H-M   'P 1'
#
loop_
_entity.id
_entity.type
_entity.pdbx_description
1 polymer ?
#
loop_
_entity_poly.entity_id
_entity_poly.type
_entity_poly.pdbx_seq_one_letter_code
_entity_poly.pdbx_strand_id
1 'polypeptide(L)'
;MVVRLLKQYITSWKFAFTAWPFLLLLWGLNLTFALLVINPLNYGLKKAFGNTLDLSTFLQGFDYTLIMDFLREYDVAVGAAFDQSVLIILISILLQVFLTGGIVHLVISRDGSTRFRDFWAQCSNFSMKYLSLSVMLMIVTGIIFMLLFMFFSKDGFNPFFFENELVLIHRFWWLLTLGLIFLFWLSIFRDAAKIEIYRNSEAGFFKNILSGLRKSITIPFILNGLLNTIVFVIMMGIFFSLRPQLDLFGWTLIALSQAWLILRIVYRIGRLRSFALLP
;
A
#
# COMPACT_ATOMS: atom_id res chain seq x y z
N MET A 1 0.95 28.33 11.75
CA MET A 1 0.92 27.30 10.68
C MET A 1 0.65 25.90 11.22
N VAL A 2 1.48 25.38 12.14
CA VAL A 2 1.36 24.02 12.71
C VAL A 2 0.00 23.75 13.37
N VAL A 3 -0.53 24.67 14.19
CA VAL A 3 -1.84 24.51 14.84
C VAL A 3 -2.98 24.35 13.83
N ARG A 4 -2.92 25.07 12.70
CA ARG A 4 -3.90 24.95 11.61
C ARG A 4 -3.82 23.58 10.93
N LEU A 5 -2.60 23.08 10.69
CA LEU A 5 -2.36 21.75 10.12
C LEU A 5 -2.91 20.65 11.04
N LEU A 6 -2.63 20.72 12.35
CA LEU A 6 -3.14 19.75 13.33
C LEU A 6 -4.66 19.75 13.39
N LYS A 7 -5.30 20.93 13.39
CA LYS A 7 -6.77 21.02 13.37
C LYS A 7 -7.35 20.38 12.10
N GLN A 8 -6.79 20.68 10.93
CA GLN A 8 -7.20 20.07 9.66
C GLN A 8 -6.98 18.55 9.66
N TYR A 9 -5.88 18.09 10.22
CA TYR A 9 -5.57 16.67 10.36
C TYR A 9 -6.61 15.95 11.22
N ILE A 10 -6.89 16.46 12.43
CA ILE A 10 -7.91 15.89 13.32
C ILE A 10 -9.29 15.85 12.64
N THR A 11 -9.68 16.93 11.95
CA THR A 11 -10.93 16.95 11.18
C THR A 11 -10.94 15.89 10.07
N SER A 12 -9.80 15.62 9.43
CA SER A 12 -9.66 14.60 8.39
C SER A 12 -9.88 13.18 8.92
N TRP A 13 -9.33 12.90 10.11
CA TRP A 13 -9.53 11.61 10.78
C TRP A 13 -10.97 11.41 11.27
N LYS A 14 -11.56 12.45 11.87
CA LYS A 14 -12.98 12.41 12.25
C LYS A 14 -13.86 12.11 11.05
N PHE A 15 -13.61 12.78 9.92
CA PHE A 15 -14.33 12.52 8.67
C PHE A 15 -14.17 11.07 8.18
N ALA A 16 -12.95 10.52 8.26
CA ALA A 16 -12.69 9.16 7.84
C ALA A 16 -13.53 8.14 8.64
N PHE A 17 -13.70 8.33 9.95
CA PHE A 17 -14.57 7.48 10.78
C PHE A 17 -16.06 7.69 10.54
N THR A 18 -16.51 8.91 10.22
CA THR A 18 -17.94 9.16 9.93
C THR A 18 -18.39 8.59 8.59
N ALA A 19 -17.46 8.36 7.65
CA ALA A 19 -17.75 7.76 6.34
C ALA A 19 -17.97 6.23 6.39
N TRP A 20 -18.64 5.73 7.44
CA TRP A 20 -18.77 4.30 7.72
C TRP A 20 -19.40 3.45 6.60
N PRO A 21 -20.39 3.91 5.79
CA PRO A 21 -20.95 3.07 4.73
C PRO A 21 -19.92 2.78 3.63
N PHE A 22 -19.09 3.77 3.33
CA PHE A 22 -17.99 3.62 2.37
C PHE A 22 -16.83 2.81 2.95
N LEU A 23 -16.55 2.95 4.26
CA LEU A 23 -15.57 2.09 4.94
C LEU A 23 -15.95 0.61 4.85
N LEU A 24 -17.22 0.27 5.13
CA LEU A 24 -17.71 -1.10 5.02
C LEU A 24 -17.66 -1.63 3.59
N LEU A 25 -18.02 -0.81 2.61
CA LEU A 25 -17.90 -1.17 1.20
C LEU A 25 -16.45 -1.50 0.83
N LEU A 26 -15.51 -0.64 1.18
CA LEU A 26 -14.09 -0.84 0.91
C LEU A 26 -13.52 -2.05 1.67
N TRP A 27 -13.93 -2.24 2.92
CA TRP A 27 -13.53 -3.39 3.73
C TRP A 27 -14.08 -4.70 3.14
N GLY A 28 -15.36 -4.76 2.81
CA GLY A 28 -16.00 -5.95 2.24
C GLY A 28 -15.40 -6.35 0.89
N LEU A 29 -15.07 -5.37 0.03
CA LEU A 29 -14.35 -5.64 -1.22
C LEU A 29 -12.94 -6.20 -0.94
N ASN A 30 -12.15 -5.57 -0.06
CA ASN A 30 -10.82 -6.09 0.29
C ASN A 30 -10.87 -7.51 0.88
N LEU A 31 -11.85 -7.78 1.75
CA LEU A 31 -12.05 -9.09 2.34
C LEU A 31 -12.39 -10.13 1.27
N THR A 32 -13.29 -9.80 0.35
CA THR A 32 -13.67 -10.68 -0.76
C THR A 32 -12.44 -11.08 -1.59
N PHE A 33 -11.60 -10.11 -1.97
CA PHE A 33 -10.36 -10.42 -2.71
C PHE A 33 -9.37 -11.23 -1.88
N ALA A 34 -9.21 -10.94 -0.59
CA ALA A 34 -8.35 -11.74 0.28
C ALA A 34 -8.81 -13.19 0.35
N LEU A 35 -10.12 -13.45 0.46
CA LEU A 35 -10.68 -14.80 0.45
C LEU A 35 -10.47 -15.51 -0.89
N LEU A 36 -10.61 -14.79 -2.00
CA LEU A 36 -10.35 -15.33 -3.34
C LEU A 36 -8.88 -15.74 -3.52
N VAL A 37 -7.93 -14.96 -2.98
CA VAL A 37 -6.48 -15.30 -3.02
C VAL A 37 -6.14 -16.45 -2.08
N ILE A 38 -6.74 -16.50 -0.88
CA ILE A 38 -6.45 -17.54 0.11
C ILE A 38 -6.89 -18.93 -0.37
N ASN A 39 -7.98 -19.03 -1.13
CA ASN A 39 -8.51 -20.33 -1.56
C ASN A 39 -7.53 -21.18 -2.39
N PRO A 40 -6.93 -20.70 -3.49
CA PRO A 40 -5.96 -21.47 -4.26
C PRO A 40 -4.69 -21.80 -3.45
N LEU A 41 -4.24 -20.86 -2.60
CA LEU A 41 -3.10 -21.08 -1.72
C LEU A 41 -3.39 -22.19 -0.69
N ASN A 42 -4.57 -22.17 -0.07
CA ASN A 42 -4.98 -23.18 0.90
C ASN A 42 -5.15 -24.56 0.25
N TYR A 43 -5.67 -24.62 -0.99
CA TYR A 43 -5.73 -25.87 -1.73
C TYR A 43 -4.33 -26.43 -2.02
N GLY A 44 -3.40 -25.60 -2.50
CA GLY A 44 -2.01 -25.98 -2.71
C GLY A 44 -1.33 -26.49 -1.44
N LEU A 45 -1.48 -25.73 -0.33
CA LEU A 45 -0.92 -26.09 0.97
C LEU A 45 -1.55 -27.36 1.55
N LYS A 46 -2.87 -27.57 1.45
CA LYS A 46 -3.52 -28.79 1.93
C LYS A 46 -3.12 -30.01 1.12
N LYS A 47 -2.96 -29.87 -0.20
CA LYS A 47 -2.52 -30.99 -1.05
C LYS A 47 -1.10 -31.42 -0.69
N ALA A 48 -0.25 -30.47 -0.32
CA ALA A 48 1.15 -30.72 -0.04
C ALA A 48 1.46 -31.09 1.42
N PHE A 49 0.80 -30.43 2.39
CA PHE A 49 1.07 -30.60 3.82
C PHE A 49 -0.08 -31.26 4.60
N GLY A 50 -1.25 -31.45 4.00
CA GLY A 50 -2.45 -31.91 4.71
C GLY A 50 -2.33 -33.31 5.32
N ASN A 51 -1.38 -34.12 4.84
CA ASN A 51 -1.14 -35.49 5.30
C ASN A 51 0.26 -35.71 5.91
N THR A 52 1.06 -34.66 6.10
CA THR A 52 2.43 -34.76 6.61
C THR A 52 2.52 -34.26 8.05
N LEU A 53 3.27 -34.96 8.93
CA LEU A 53 3.59 -34.48 10.28
C LEU A 53 4.38 -33.15 10.29
N ASP A 54 4.94 -32.78 9.14
CA ASP A 54 5.81 -31.61 8.94
C ASP A 54 5.11 -30.25 9.07
N LEU A 55 3.77 -30.19 9.12
CA LEU A 55 3.05 -28.94 9.37
C LEU A 55 3.41 -28.36 10.75
N SER A 56 3.63 -29.23 11.73
CA SER A 56 4.02 -28.82 13.09
C SER A 56 5.43 -28.23 13.14
N THR A 57 6.36 -28.79 12.35
CA THR A 57 7.74 -28.30 12.19
C THR A 57 7.77 -26.96 11.43
N PHE A 58 6.95 -26.83 10.39
CA PHE A 58 6.79 -25.57 9.63
C PHE A 58 6.23 -24.42 10.48
N LEU A 59 5.38 -24.74 11.46
CA LEU A 59 4.84 -23.74 12.40
C LEU A 59 5.83 -23.32 13.49
N GLN A 60 6.89 -24.11 13.75
CA GLN A 60 7.91 -23.80 14.75
C GLN A 60 9.00 -22.85 14.23
N GLY A 61 9.16 -22.73 12.91
CA GLY A 61 10.14 -21.82 12.33
C GLY A 61 10.22 -21.94 10.81
N PHE A 62 10.86 -20.93 10.21
CA PHE A 62 11.18 -20.95 8.79
C PHE A 62 12.36 -21.90 8.54
N ASP A 63 12.12 -23.00 7.83
CA ASP A 63 13.17 -23.90 7.33
C ASP A 63 13.26 -23.78 5.80
N TYR A 64 14.41 -23.30 5.33
CA TYR A 64 14.67 -23.12 3.90
C TYR A 64 14.65 -24.45 3.14
N THR A 65 15.13 -25.53 3.76
CA THR A 65 15.20 -26.86 3.15
C THR A 65 13.80 -27.37 2.86
N LEU A 66 12.91 -27.29 3.85
CA LEU A 66 11.52 -27.70 3.74
C LEU A 66 10.79 -26.93 2.63
N ILE A 67 11.04 -25.62 2.52
CA ILE A 67 10.43 -24.80 1.46
C ILE A 67 10.95 -25.20 0.08
N MET A 68 12.26 -25.43 -0.08
CA MET A 68 12.83 -25.82 -1.37
C MET A 68 12.38 -27.21 -1.81
N ASP A 69 12.31 -28.15 -0.89
CA ASP A 69 11.80 -29.50 -1.17
C ASP A 69 10.31 -29.45 -1.53
N PHE A 70 9.52 -28.64 -0.82
CA PHE A 70 8.12 -28.39 -1.16
C PHE A 70 7.94 -27.79 -2.56
N LEU A 71 8.73 -26.76 -2.91
CA LEU A 71 8.66 -26.13 -4.22
C LEU A 71 9.05 -27.10 -5.34
N ARG A 72 10.01 -27.98 -5.08
CA ARG A 72 10.48 -28.97 -6.04
C ARG A 72 9.49 -30.11 -6.25
N GLU A 73 8.90 -30.63 -5.18
CA GLU A 73 7.96 -31.76 -5.24
C GLU A 73 6.57 -31.34 -5.75
N TYR A 74 6.11 -30.15 -5.36
CA TYR A 74 4.78 -29.65 -5.69
C TYR A 74 4.77 -28.52 -6.73
N ASP A 75 5.83 -28.40 -7.54
CA ASP A 75 6.02 -27.31 -8.52
C ASP A 75 4.76 -27.03 -9.35
N VAL A 76 4.11 -28.07 -9.88
CA VAL A 76 2.88 -27.92 -10.68
C VAL A 76 1.72 -27.34 -9.86
N ALA A 77 1.54 -27.78 -8.61
CA ALA A 77 0.44 -27.31 -7.77
C ALA A 77 0.70 -25.89 -7.23
N VAL A 78 1.94 -25.61 -6.86
CA VAL A 78 2.37 -24.28 -6.39
C VAL A 78 2.34 -23.27 -7.53
N GLY A 79 2.84 -23.64 -8.71
CA GLY A 79 2.78 -22.83 -9.92
C GLY A 79 1.34 -22.45 -10.29
N ALA A 80 0.43 -23.43 -10.31
CA ALA A 80 -0.98 -23.16 -10.58
C ALA A 80 -1.62 -22.22 -9.54
N ALA A 81 -1.32 -22.40 -8.24
CA ALA A 81 -1.81 -21.51 -7.20
C ALA A 81 -1.22 -20.10 -7.31
N PHE A 82 0.06 -20.00 -7.69
CA PHE A 82 0.75 -18.74 -7.93
C PHE A 82 0.15 -17.98 -9.12
N ASP A 83 -0.03 -18.64 -10.27
CA ASP A 83 -0.61 -18.03 -11.47
C ASP A 83 -2.03 -17.49 -11.21
N GLN A 84 -2.86 -18.26 -10.51
CA GLN A 84 -4.20 -17.82 -10.09
C GLN A 84 -4.12 -16.63 -9.13
N SER A 85 -3.19 -16.65 -8.18
CA SER A 85 -2.99 -15.55 -7.24
C SER A 85 -2.55 -14.26 -7.95
N VAL A 86 -1.64 -14.35 -8.93
CA VAL A 86 -1.19 -13.21 -9.73
C VAL A 86 -2.36 -12.57 -10.48
N LEU A 87 -3.22 -13.37 -11.10
CA LEU A 87 -4.40 -12.86 -11.81
C LEU A 87 -5.36 -12.13 -10.85
N ILE A 88 -5.64 -12.72 -9.68
CA ILE A 88 -6.52 -12.10 -8.68
C ILE A 88 -5.92 -10.80 -8.14
N ILE A 89 -4.61 -10.77 -7.88
CA ILE A 89 -3.88 -9.56 -7.46
C ILE A 89 -4.01 -8.47 -8.54
N LEU A 90 -3.83 -8.80 -9.82
CA LEU A 90 -3.97 -7.85 -10.91
C LEU A 90 -5.37 -7.24 -10.97
N ILE A 91 -6.41 -8.06 -10.88
CA ILE A 91 -7.81 -7.60 -10.82
C ILE A 91 -8.04 -6.71 -9.59
N SER A 92 -7.47 -7.10 -8.44
CA SER A 92 -7.58 -6.30 -7.21
C SER A 92 -6.94 -4.92 -7.36
N ILE A 93 -5.79 -4.81 -8.04
CA ILE A 93 -5.11 -3.54 -8.31
C ILE A 93 -6.00 -2.65 -9.19
N LEU A 94 -6.56 -3.20 -10.27
CA LEU A 94 -7.47 -2.47 -11.16
C LEU A 94 -8.70 -1.95 -10.41
N LEU A 95 -9.29 -2.78 -9.54
CA LEU A 95 -10.40 -2.36 -8.70
C LEU A 95 -9.99 -1.27 -7.70
N GLN A 96 -8.82 -1.38 -7.08
CA GLN A 96 -8.32 -0.35 -6.15
C GLN A 96 -8.07 0.99 -6.84
N VAL A 97 -7.60 0.98 -8.08
CA VAL A 97 -7.46 2.18 -8.92
C VAL A 97 -8.84 2.75 -9.24
N PHE A 98 -9.80 1.92 -9.66
CA PHE A 98 -11.17 2.32 -9.93
C PHE A 98 -11.84 2.97 -8.71
N LEU A 99 -11.76 2.33 -7.54
CA LEU A 99 -12.31 2.85 -6.27
C LEU A 99 -11.63 4.14 -5.81
N THR A 100 -10.41 4.43 -6.27
CA THR A 100 -9.73 5.71 -5.95
C THR A 100 -10.52 6.91 -6.48
N GLY A 101 -11.24 6.77 -7.60
CA GLY A 101 -12.22 7.75 -8.12
C GLY A 101 -13.21 8.22 -7.06
N GLY A 102 -13.99 7.28 -6.55
CA GLY A 102 -15.00 7.54 -5.53
C GLY A 102 -14.41 8.00 -4.20
N ILE A 103 -13.26 7.46 -3.78
CA ILE A 103 -12.59 7.88 -2.54
C ILE A 103 -12.18 9.36 -2.62
N VAL A 104 -11.58 9.79 -3.74
CA VAL A 104 -11.19 11.19 -3.91
C VAL A 104 -12.41 12.11 -3.95
N HIS A 105 -13.50 11.69 -4.61
CA HIS A 105 -14.77 12.43 -4.59
C HIS A 105 -15.32 12.59 -3.17
N LEU A 106 -15.45 11.48 -2.43
CA LEU A 106 -15.89 11.46 -1.04
C LEU A 106 -15.07 12.41 -0.17
N VAL A 107 -13.76 12.40 -0.37
CA VAL A 107 -12.81 13.21 0.38
C VAL A 107 -12.89 14.70 0.01
N ILE A 108 -13.33 15.08 -1.19
CA ILE A 108 -13.37 16.49 -1.60
C ILE A 108 -14.74 17.11 -1.29
N SER A 109 -15.82 16.35 -1.48
CA SER A 109 -17.20 16.77 -1.18
C SER A 109 -17.33 17.20 0.29
N ARG A 110 -17.75 18.45 0.52
CA ARG A 110 -17.75 19.08 1.86
C ARG A 110 -18.89 18.62 2.77
N ASP A 111 -19.98 18.11 2.20
CA ASP A 111 -21.27 18.05 2.93
C ASP A 111 -21.62 16.67 3.51
N GLY A 112 -20.73 15.67 3.42
CA GLY A 112 -20.96 14.35 4.03
C GLY A 112 -22.16 13.56 3.46
N SER A 113 -22.95 14.16 2.56
CA SER A 113 -24.15 13.61 1.94
C SER A 113 -23.88 12.94 0.59
N THR A 114 -22.66 12.45 0.40
CA THR A 114 -22.27 11.77 -0.84
C THR A 114 -23.16 10.55 -1.05
N ARG A 115 -23.99 10.57 -2.10
CA ARG A 115 -24.84 9.42 -2.44
C ARG A 115 -23.99 8.32 -3.04
N PHE A 116 -24.36 7.06 -2.81
CA PHE A 116 -23.68 5.90 -3.42
C PHE A 116 -23.61 5.99 -4.95
N ARG A 117 -24.67 6.50 -5.59
CA ARG A 117 -24.70 6.71 -7.04
C ARG A 117 -23.56 7.62 -7.52
N ASP A 118 -23.34 8.72 -6.82
CA ASP A 118 -22.33 9.70 -7.18
C ASP A 118 -20.93 9.12 -6.94
N PHE A 119 -20.74 8.32 -5.89
CA PHE A 119 -19.49 7.58 -5.65
C PHE A 119 -19.11 6.70 -6.85
N TRP A 120 -20.03 5.84 -7.33
CA TRP A 120 -19.76 4.96 -8.47
C TRP A 120 -19.58 5.70 -9.79
N ALA A 121 -20.35 6.78 -10.01
CA ALA A 121 -20.18 7.63 -11.19
C ALA A 121 -18.77 8.24 -11.24
N GLN A 122 -18.25 8.70 -10.09
CA GLN A 122 -16.91 9.28 -10.01
C GLN A 122 -15.80 8.23 -10.06
N CYS A 123 -16.06 6.99 -9.61
CA CYS A 123 -15.16 5.86 -9.88
C CYS A 123 -14.93 5.68 -11.39
N SER A 124 -16.02 5.64 -12.18
CA SER A 124 -15.93 5.47 -13.63
C SER A 124 -15.21 6.66 -14.29
N ASN A 125 -15.65 7.90 -14.01
CA ASN A 125 -15.16 9.10 -14.68
C ASN A 125 -13.64 9.33 -14.53
N PHE A 126 -13.07 8.98 -13.38
CA PHE A 126 -11.65 9.21 -13.09
C PHE A 126 -10.77 7.94 -13.14
N SER A 127 -11.36 6.76 -13.33
CA SER A 127 -10.64 5.47 -13.34
C SER A 127 -9.43 5.47 -14.27
N MET A 128 -9.61 5.87 -15.53
CA MET A 128 -8.55 5.88 -16.54
C MET A 128 -7.45 6.90 -16.25
N LYS A 129 -7.80 8.07 -15.71
CA LYS A 129 -6.82 9.09 -15.30
C LYS A 129 -5.96 8.57 -14.15
N TYR A 130 -6.57 7.90 -13.17
CA TYR A 130 -5.83 7.31 -12.05
C TYR A 130 -5.06 6.05 -12.40
N LEU A 131 -5.53 5.26 -13.37
CA LEU A 131 -4.78 4.15 -13.93
C LEU A 131 -3.52 4.65 -14.62
N SER A 132 -3.65 5.64 -15.50
CA SER A 132 -2.52 6.28 -16.19
C SER A 132 -1.51 6.87 -15.22
N LEU A 133 -1.98 7.55 -14.16
CA LEU A 133 -1.11 8.06 -13.09
C LEU A 133 -0.37 6.91 -12.37
N SER A 134 -1.07 5.80 -12.08
CA SER A 134 -0.48 4.67 -11.34
C SER A 134 0.58 3.95 -12.18
N VAL A 135 0.31 3.75 -13.48
CA VAL A 135 1.28 3.18 -14.44
C VAL A 135 2.49 4.09 -14.60
N MET A 136 2.29 5.41 -14.76
CA MET A 136 3.39 6.38 -14.84
C MET A 136 4.28 6.33 -13.58
N LEU A 137 3.68 6.33 -12.39
CA LEU A 137 4.42 6.23 -11.14
C LEU A 137 5.17 4.90 -11.01
N MET A 138 4.57 3.79 -11.46
CA MET A 138 5.21 2.48 -11.46
C MET A 138 6.45 2.45 -12.38
N ILE A 139 6.33 3.00 -13.59
CA ILE A 139 7.44 3.12 -14.54
C ILE A 139 8.57 3.99 -13.96
N VAL A 140 8.25 5.18 -13.45
CA VAL A 140 9.24 6.09 -12.85
C VAL A 140 9.95 5.43 -11.67
N THR A 141 9.19 4.74 -10.81
CA THR A 141 9.74 4.03 -9.66
C THR A 141 10.65 2.87 -10.10
N GLY A 142 10.24 2.11 -11.11
CA GLY A 142 11.03 1.03 -11.68
C GLY A 142 12.36 1.53 -12.28
N ILE A 143 12.34 2.62 -13.04
CA ILE A 143 13.54 3.24 -13.61
C ILE A 143 14.49 3.69 -12.48
N ILE A 144 13.98 4.36 -11.44
CA ILE A 144 14.82 4.85 -10.35
C ILE A 144 15.42 3.68 -9.55
N PHE A 145 14.64 2.64 -9.23
CA PHE A 145 15.19 1.46 -8.56
C PHE A 145 16.20 0.71 -9.44
N MET A 146 15.98 0.64 -10.74
CA MET A 146 16.95 0.07 -11.69
C MET A 146 18.27 0.85 -11.66
N LEU A 147 18.21 2.19 -11.68
CA LEU A 147 19.41 3.03 -11.57
C LEU A 147 20.13 2.87 -10.23
N LEU A 148 19.38 2.81 -9.12
CA LEU A 148 19.94 2.56 -7.79
C LEU A 148 20.60 1.17 -7.72
N PHE A 149 19.97 0.16 -8.30
CA PHE A 149 20.51 -1.20 -8.36
C PHE A 149 21.77 -1.28 -9.23
N MET A 150 21.81 -0.59 -10.38
CA MET A 150 23.01 -0.47 -11.20
C MET A 150 24.16 0.21 -10.46
N PHE A 151 23.87 1.29 -9.72
CA PHE A 151 24.86 1.95 -8.88
C PHE A 151 25.40 1.02 -7.78
N PHE A 152 24.52 0.25 -7.15
CA PHE A 152 24.89 -0.73 -6.14
C PHE A 152 25.76 -1.87 -6.71
N SER A 153 25.43 -2.34 -7.91
CA SER A 153 26.08 -3.49 -8.57
C SER A 153 27.39 -3.16 -9.29
N LYS A 154 27.79 -1.88 -9.36
CA LYS A 154 28.96 -1.42 -10.15
C LYS A 154 30.29 -2.05 -9.72
N ASP A 155 30.42 -2.46 -8.46
CA ASP A 155 31.64 -3.09 -7.94
C ASP A 155 31.54 -4.62 -7.93
N GLY A 156 30.46 -5.18 -8.49
CA GLY A 156 30.18 -6.61 -8.53
C GLY A 156 29.67 -7.15 -7.20
N PHE A 157 28.93 -8.26 -7.26
CA PHE A 157 28.55 -9.06 -6.09
C PHE A 157 29.59 -10.14 -5.78
N ASN A 158 30.80 -10.03 -6.31
CA ASN A 158 31.76 -11.13 -6.27
C ASN A 158 32.33 -11.25 -4.84
N PRO A 159 31.94 -12.28 -4.05
CA PRO A 159 32.32 -12.41 -2.64
C PRO A 159 33.84 -12.54 -2.44
N PHE A 160 34.58 -12.82 -3.52
CA PHE A 160 36.03 -13.02 -3.51
C PHE A 160 36.85 -11.75 -3.78
N PHE A 161 36.22 -10.63 -4.16
CA PHE A 161 36.90 -9.34 -4.39
C PHE A 161 36.57 -8.28 -3.33
N PHE A 162 35.75 -8.60 -2.33
CA PHE A 162 35.46 -7.67 -1.25
C PHE A 162 36.62 -7.67 -0.25
N GLU A 163 37.59 -6.77 -0.46
CA GLU A 163 38.64 -6.49 0.53
C GLU A 163 38.05 -5.90 1.82
N ASN A 164 36.82 -5.36 1.79
CA ASN A 164 36.17 -4.78 2.95
C ASN A 164 34.63 -4.80 2.88
N GLU A 165 33.99 -5.63 3.71
CA GLU A 165 32.52 -5.72 3.85
C GLU A 165 31.88 -4.38 4.26
N LEU A 166 32.63 -3.50 4.93
CA LEU A 166 32.15 -2.19 5.36
C LEU A 166 31.68 -1.32 4.19
N VAL A 167 32.32 -1.42 3.01
CA VAL A 167 31.94 -0.64 1.83
C VAL A 167 30.54 -1.03 1.34
N LEU A 168 30.24 -2.33 1.34
CA LEU A 168 28.93 -2.85 0.94
C LEU A 168 27.84 -2.41 1.94
N ILE A 169 28.12 -2.52 3.24
CA ILE A 169 27.20 -2.08 4.30
C ILE A 169 26.88 -0.59 4.16
N HIS A 170 27.90 0.26 3.98
CA HIS A 170 27.69 1.71 3.82
C HIS A 170 26.87 2.02 2.56
N ARG A 171 27.16 1.37 1.43
CA ARG A 171 26.37 1.54 0.19
C ARG A 171 24.92 1.12 0.37
N PHE A 172 24.69 0.01 1.05
CA PHE A 172 23.34 -0.46 1.37
C PHE A 172 22.57 0.58 2.19
N TRP A 173 23.18 1.14 3.25
CA TRP A 173 22.55 2.18 4.07
C TRP A 173 22.27 3.47 3.29
N TRP A 174 23.18 3.91 2.42
CA TRP A 174 22.96 5.06 1.54
C TRP A 174 21.80 4.81 0.56
N LEU A 175 21.78 3.65 -0.10
CA LEU A 175 20.73 3.26 -1.04
C LEU A 175 19.37 3.16 -0.35
N LEU A 176 19.33 2.53 0.84
CA LEU A 176 18.13 2.41 1.64
C LEU A 176 17.61 3.80 2.02
N THR A 177 18.48 4.69 2.51
CA THR A 177 18.10 6.05 2.94
C THR A 177 17.57 6.87 1.77
N LEU A 178 18.28 6.88 0.63
CA LEU A 178 17.85 7.59 -0.58
C LEU A 178 16.53 7.01 -1.12
N GLY A 179 16.42 5.69 -1.15
CA GLY A 179 15.19 4.99 -1.54
C GLY A 179 14.00 5.35 -0.65
N LEU A 180 14.18 5.42 0.67
CA LEU A 180 13.13 5.82 1.61
C LEU A 180 12.70 7.27 1.40
N ILE A 181 13.65 8.20 1.21
CA ILE A 181 13.35 9.61 0.91
C ILE A 181 12.56 9.72 -0.40
N PHE A 182 12.98 8.99 -1.44
CA PHE A 182 12.30 8.96 -2.72
C PHE A 182 10.87 8.41 -2.59
N LEU A 183 10.70 7.27 -1.94
CA LEU A 183 9.37 6.67 -1.71
C LEU A 183 8.46 7.58 -0.88
N PHE A 184 9.02 8.24 0.13
CA PHE A 184 8.29 9.23 0.92
C PHE A 184 7.76 10.37 0.05
N TRP A 185 8.64 10.99 -0.75
CA TRP A 185 8.27 12.06 -1.65
C TRP A 185 7.26 11.61 -2.71
N LEU A 186 7.49 10.45 -3.33
CA LEU A 186 6.59 9.85 -4.31
C LEU A 186 5.18 9.64 -3.73
N SER A 187 5.10 9.27 -2.46
CA SER A 187 3.84 9.09 -1.77
C SER A 187 3.06 10.40 -1.61
N ILE A 188 3.73 11.52 -1.37
CA ILE A 188 3.13 12.87 -1.31
C ILE A 188 2.68 13.29 -2.71
N PHE A 189 3.58 13.15 -3.69
CA PHE A 189 3.31 13.50 -5.09
C PHE A 189 2.09 12.76 -5.63
N ARG A 190 1.99 11.45 -5.40
CA ARG A 190 0.84 10.64 -5.82
C ARG A 190 -0.47 11.18 -5.28
N ASP A 191 -0.52 11.55 -4.00
CA ASP A 191 -1.76 12.01 -3.38
C ASP A 191 -2.11 13.44 -3.83
N ALA A 192 -1.11 14.31 -3.97
CA ALA A 192 -1.28 15.65 -4.54
C ALA A 192 -1.80 15.61 -5.98
N ALA A 193 -1.20 14.77 -6.83
CA ALA A 193 -1.61 14.61 -8.23
C ALA A 193 -3.05 14.10 -8.35
N LYS A 194 -3.47 13.14 -7.51
CA LYS A 194 -4.86 12.65 -7.49
C LYS A 194 -5.86 13.77 -7.21
N ILE A 195 -5.56 14.62 -6.22
CA ILE A 195 -6.42 15.72 -5.81
C ILE A 195 -6.51 16.78 -6.92
N GLU A 196 -5.39 17.11 -7.56
CA GLU A 196 -5.35 18.09 -8.65
C GLU A 196 -6.06 17.59 -9.91
N ILE A 197 -5.93 16.30 -10.26
CA ILE A 197 -6.68 15.68 -11.35
C ILE A 197 -8.19 15.80 -11.15
N TYR A 198 -8.66 15.67 -9.90
CA TYR A 198 -10.06 15.82 -9.57
C TYR A 198 -10.52 17.29 -9.58
N ARG A 199 -9.74 18.19 -8.94
CA ARG A 199 -10.10 19.62 -8.81
C ARG A 199 -10.12 20.35 -10.16
N ASN A 200 -9.18 20.03 -11.04
CA ASN A 200 -9.01 20.69 -12.33
C ASN A 200 -9.31 19.71 -13.47
N SER A 201 -10.51 19.12 -13.47
CA SER A 201 -10.90 18.06 -14.41
C SER A 201 -10.82 18.48 -15.88
N GLU A 202 -11.01 19.77 -16.17
CA GLU A 202 -10.95 20.41 -17.49
C GLU A 202 -9.51 20.71 -17.95
N ALA A 203 -8.57 20.83 -17.02
CA ALA A 203 -7.17 21.02 -17.38
C ALA A 203 -6.58 19.71 -17.94
N GLY A 204 -5.67 19.83 -18.91
CA GLY A 204 -4.97 18.68 -19.49
C GLY A 204 -4.28 17.82 -18.41
N PHE A 205 -4.30 16.50 -18.59
CA PHE A 205 -3.78 15.52 -17.63
C PHE A 205 -2.34 15.85 -17.14
N PHE A 206 -1.44 16.20 -18.07
CA PHE A 206 -0.06 16.58 -17.73
C PHE A 206 0.03 17.86 -16.91
N LYS A 207 -0.85 18.85 -17.15
CA LYS A 207 -0.89 20.10 -16.37
C LYS A 207 -1.29 19.82 -14.92
N ASN A 208 -2.21 18.89 -14.70
CA ASN A 208 -2.63 18.46 -13.36
C ASN A 208 -1.51 17.70 -12.64
N ILE A 209 -0.78 16.84 -13.35
CA ILE A 209 0.40 16.16 -12.81
C ILE A 209 1.48 17.18 -12.41
N LEU A 210 1.78 18.14 -13.28
CA LEU A 210 2.79 19.16 -13.00
C LEU A 210 2.37 20.08 -11.84
N SER A 211 1.08 20.42 -11.74
CA SER A 211 0.53 21.12 -10.56
C SER A 211 0.74 20.30 -9.28
N GLY A 212 0.41 19.01 -9.31
CA GLY A 212 0.63 18.08 -8.20
C GLY A 212 2.11 17.99 -7.81
N LEU A 213 3.02 17.96 -8.79
CA LEU A 213 4.47 17.97 -8.58
C LEU A 213 4.90 19.24 -7.85
N ARG A 214 4.49 20.41 -8.33
CA ARG A 214 4.82 21.70 -7.71
C ARG A 214 4.29 21.78 -6.27
N LYS A 215 3.06 21.31 -6.01
CA LYS A 215 2.49 21.27 -4.66
C LYS A 215 3.22 20.29 -3.73
N SER A 216 3.67 19.14 -4.25
CA SER A 216 4.35 18.11 -3.45
C SER A 216 5.65 18.59 -2.79
N ILE A 217 6.31 19.60 -3.35
CA ILE A 217 7.57 20.17 -2.85
C ILE A 217 7.32 21.28 -1.81
N THR A 218 6.07 21.73 -1.64
CA THR A 218 5.76 22.80 -0.68
C THR A 218 5.85 22.31 0.77
N ILE A 219 6.35 23.18 1.66
CA ILE A 219 6.50 22.88 3.10
C ILE A 219 5.21 22.34 3.76
N PRO A 220 4.00 22.88 3.50
CA PRO A 220 2.78 22.33 4.08
C PRO A 220 2.53 20.86 3.70
N PHE A 221 2.81 20.48 2.44
CA PHE A 221 2.64 19.11 1.97
C PHE A 221 3.68 18.16 2.58
N ILE A 222 4.94 18.60 2.70
CA ILE A 222 6.01 17.82 3.33
C ILE A 222 5.70 17.59 4.81
N LEU A 223 5.33 18.64 5.56
CA LEU A 223 4.97 18.51 6.98
C LEU A 223 3.75 17.61 7.19
N ASN A 224 2.73 17.73 6.32
CA ASN A 224 1.57 16.84 6.38
C ASN A 224 1.94 15.38 6.02
N GLY A 225 2.85 15.18 5.06
CA GLY A 225 3.39 13.86 4.73
C GLY A 225 4.16 13.24 5.89
N LEU A 226 5.00 14.01 6.58
CA LEU A 226 5.73 13.56 7.78
C LEU A 226 4.76 13.17 8.89
N LEU A 227 3.74 13.99 9.17
CA LEU A 227 2.72 13.68 10.17
C LEU A 227 1.98 12.38 9.84
N ASN A 228 1.57 12.19 8.58
CA ASN A 228 0.94 10.95 8.12
C ASN A 228 1.88 9.74 8.23
N THR A 229 3.19 9.92 8.04
CA THR A 229 4.17 8.84 8.16
C THR A 229 4.39 8.45 9.61
N ILE A 230 4.51 9.44 10.52
CA ILE A 230 4.60 9.20 11.96
C ILE A 230 3.37 8.45 12.47
N VAL A 231 2.18 8.88 12.08
CA VAL A 231 0.93 8.19 12.49
C VAL A 231 0.88 6.77 11.95
N PHE A 232 1.33 6.54 10.71
CA PHE A 232 1.44 5.19 10.16
C PHE A 232 2.43 4.30 10.95
N VAL A 233 3.60 4.83 11.31
CA VAL A 233 4.59 4.13 12.11
C VAL A 233 4.05 3.80 13.50
N ILE A 234 3.35 4.72 14.16
CA ILE A 234 2.71 4.49 15.46
C ILE A 234 1.66 3.39 15.35
N MET A 235 0.79 3.46 14.33
CA MET A 235 -0.23 2.43 14.08
C MET A 235 0.40 1.05 13.87
N MET A 236 1.46 0.96 13.05
CA MET A 236 2.22 -0.27 12.84
C MET A 236 2.83 -0.77 14.15
N GLY A 237 3.46 0.11 14.94
CA GLY A 237 4.06 -0.22 16.23
C GLY A 237 3.05 -0.80 17.20
N ILE A 238 1.85 -0.19 17.32
CA ILE A 238 0.76 -0.72 18.16
C ILE A 238 0.34 -2.12 17.69
N PHE A 239 0.15 -2.31 16.38
CA PHE A 239 -0.25 -3.61 15.82
C PHE A 239 0.78 -4.71 16.12
N PHE A 240 2.07 -4.44 15.90
CA PHE A 240 3.13 -5.42 16.16
C PHE A 240 3.34 -5.71 17.65
N SER A 241 3.14 -4.73 18.53
CA SER A 241 3.20 -4.95 19.98
C SER A 241 2.05 -5.81 20.51
N LEU A 242 0.86 -5.69 19.92
CA LEU A 242 -0.32 -6.47 20.32
C LEU A 242 -0.29 -7.90 19.77
N ARG A 243 0.33 -8.13 18.60
CA ARG A 243 0.29 -9.43 17.91
C ARG A 243 0.80 -10.61 18.78
N PRO A 244 1.99 -10.57 19.40
CA PRO A 244 2.51 -11.72 20.17
C PRO A 244 1.66 -12.07 21.39
N GLN A 245 0.95 -11.10 21.96
CA GLN A 245 0.12 -11.30 23.15
C GLN A 245 -1.17 -12.08 22.82
N LEU A 246 -1.54 -12.13 21.53
CA LEU A 246 -2.82 -12.65 21.04
C LEU A 246 -2.68 -14.01 20.34
N ASP A 247 -1.46 -14.53 20.20
CA ASP A 247 -1.20 -15.82 19.53
C ASP A 247 -1.81 -17.03 20.28
N LEU A 248 -2.34 -16.84 21.49
CA LEU A 248 -3.02 -17.87 22.28
C LEU A 248 -4.49 -18.11 21.90
N PHE A 249 -5.13 -17.21 21.12
CA PHE A 249 -6.55 -17.33 20.76
C PHE A 249 -6.81 -17.02 19.27
N GLY A 250 -7.09 -18.04 18.45
CA GLY A 250 -7.25 -17.86 16.99
C GLY A 250 -8.28 -16.80 16.56
N TRP A 251 -9.39 -16.65 17.29
CA TRP A 251 -10.42 -15.63 17.00
C TRP A 251 -9.94 -14.20 17.27
N THR A 252 -9.09 -13.98 18.28
CA THR A 252 -8.58 -12.64 18.59
C THR A 252 -7.59 -12.19 17.53
N LEU A 253 -6.78 -13.10 16.97
CA LEU A 253 -5.89 -12.82 15.85
C LEU A 253 -6.68 -12.42 14.59
N ILE A 254 -7.78 -13.12 14.30
CA ILE A 254 -8.67 -12.76 13.19
C ILE A 254 -9.25 -11.36 13.43
N ALA A 255 -9.82 -11.09 14.61
CA ALA A 255 -10.38 -9.78 14.93
C ALA A 255 -9.35 -8.65 14.82
N LEU A 256 -8.12 -8.87 15.32
CA LEU A 256 -7.00 -7.93 15.21
C LEU A 256 -6.63 -7.65 13.74
N SER A 257 -6.57 -8.70 12.90
CA SER A 257 -6.28 -8.55 11.47
C SER A 257 -7.35 -7.74 10.73
N GLN A 258 -8.63 -7.92 11.09
CA GLN A 258 -9.73 -7.16 10.51
C GLN A 258 -9.73 -5.70 10.99
N ALA A 259 -9.48 -5.48 12.28
CA ALA A 259 -9.32 -4.13 12.84
C ALA A 259 -8.16 -3.38 12.15
N TRP A 260 -7.05 -4.07 11.90
CA TRP A 260 -5.91 -3.53 11.15
C TRP A 260 -6.28 -3.15 9.71
N LEU A 261 -7.05 -3.98 9.02
CA LEU A 261 -7.52 -3.69 7.67
C LEU A 261 -8.41 -2.44 7.64
N ILE A 262 -9.39 -2.34 8.55
CA ILE A 262 -10.27 -1.17 8.68
C ILE A 262 -9.41 0.08 8.97
N LEU A 263 -8.48 -0.02 9.90
CA LEU A 263 -7.61 1.08 10.30
C LEU A 263 -6.73 1.56 9.11
N ARG A 264 -6.26 0.67 8.25
CA ARG A 264 -5.55 1.03 7.00
C ARG A 264 -6.44 1.78 6.01
N ILE A 265 -7.71 1.39 5.88
CA ILE A 265 -8.68 2.09 5.02
C ILE A 265 -8.97 3.49 5.57
N VAL A 266 -9.22 3.60 6.88
CA VAL A 266 -9.42 4.88 7.58
C VAL A 266 -8.19 5.78 7.38
N TYR A 267 -6.98 5.25 7.57
CA TYR A 267 -5.74 5.98 7.32
C TYR A 267 -5.66 6.50 5.88
N ARG A 268 -5.99 5.68 4.88
CA ARG A 268 -5.98 6.09 3.47
C ARG A 268 -6.92 7.26 3.21
N ILE A 269 -8.15 7.21 3.74
CA ILE A 269 -9.15 8.29 3.59
C ILE A 269 -8.70 9.56 4.33
N GLY A 270 -8.30 9.42 5.60
CA GLY A 270 -7.83 10.53 6.44
C GLY A 270 -6.62 11.23 5.84
N ARG A 271 -5.65 10.46 5.33
CA ARG A 271 -4.48 10.97 4.61
C ARG A 271 -4.88 11.78 3.38
N LEU A 272 -5.72 11.23 2.50
CA LEU A 272 -6.17 11.99 1.31
C LEU A 272 -6.92 13.27 1.69
N ARG A 273 -7.78 13.22 2.72
CA ARG A 273 -8.51 14.41 3.20
C ARG A 273 -7.58 15.46 3.78
N SER A 274 -6.54 15.06 4.49
CA SER A 274 -5.56 16.00 5.03
C SER A 274 -4.87 16.80 3.92
N PHE A 275 -4.50 16.15 2.81
CA PHE A 275 -3.96 16.83 1.64
C PHE A 275 -5.02 17.67 0.89
N ALA A 276 -6.27 17.21 0.86
CA ALA A 276 -7.36 17.93 0.18
C ALA A 276 -7.81 19.20 0.92
N LEU A 277 -7.44 19.39 2.19
CA LEU A 277 -7.71 20.60 2.97
C LEU A 277 -6.59 21.65 2.87
N LEU A 278 -5.45 21.30 2.26
CA LEU A 278 -4.36 22.23 2.00
C LEU A 278 -4.68 23.13 0.78
N PRO A 279 -4.22 24.39 0.79
CA PRO A 279 -4.30 25.29 -0.35
C PRO A 279 -3.51 24.73 -1.55
#